data_AF-A0A800DG29-F1
#
_entry.id   AF-A0A800DG29-F1
#
_cell.length_a   1.000
_cell.length_b   1.000
_cell.length_c   1.000
_cell.angle_alpha   90.00
_cell.angle_beta   90.00
_cell.angle_gamma   90.00
#
_symmetry.space_group_name_H-M   'P 1'
#
loop_
_entity.id
_entity.type
_entity.pdbx_description
1 polymer ?
#
loop_
_entity_poly.entity_id
_entity_poly.type
_entity_poly.pdbx_seq_one_letter_code
_entity_poly.pdbx_strand_id
1 'polypeptide(L)'
;MLNFGTAVMGPEVFLKALAMARNVARQRGERINGFTTAVFDIQNLGDDWHKEPPKGEPCYYFRPLKTLLVRTVQDGGRSYYIRGFHRETFPNLWKKVLERLGG
;
A
#
# COMPACT_ATOMS: atom_id res chain seq x y z
N MET A 1 -1.24 -0.95 -6.37
CA MET A 1 -1.61 -2.17 -5.63
C MET A 1 -2.69 -1.82 -4.61
N LEU A 2 -3.78 -2.57 -4.57
CA LEU A 2 -4.77 -2.47 -3.48
C LEU A 2 -4.62 -3.71 -2.59
N ASN A 3 -4.33 -3.51 -1.30
CA ASN A 3 -4.20 -4.58 -0.32
C ASN A 3 -5.44 -4.62 0.59
N PHE A 4 -6.20 -5.71 0.52
CA PHE A 4 -7.33 -5.99 1.42
C PHE A 4 -6.97 -7.17 2.33
N GLY A 5 -6.67 -6.87 3.60
CA GLY A 5 -6.57 -7.90 4.66
C GLY A 5 -5.38 -8.86 4.61
N THR A 6 -4.48 -8.76 3.62
CA THR A 6 -3.29 -9.63 3.59
C THR A 6 -2.12 -8.98 4.32
N ALA A 7 -1.94 -9.40 5.57
CA ALA A 7 -0.94 -8.83 6.47
C ALA A 7 0.50 -9.24 6.11
N VAL A 8 0.71 -10.41 5.50
CA VAL A 8 2.05 -10.97 5.23
C VAL A 8 2.25 -11.25 3.74
N MET A 9 1.40 -12.10 3.15
CA MET A 9 1.58 -12.53 1.75
C MET A 9 1.54 -11.37 0.76
N GLY A 10 0.61 -10.42 0.89
CA GLY A 10 0.48 -9.29 -0.03
C GLY A 10 1.75 -8.45 -0.12
N PRO A 11 2.27 -7.91 1.01
CA PRO A 11 3.54 -7.21 1.03
C PRO A 11 4.70 -8.04 0.46
N GLU A 12 4.81 -9.32 0.82
CA GLU A 12 5.93 -10.17 0.42
C GLU A 12 5.93 -10.53 -1.06
N VAL A 13 4.78 -10.87 -1.62
CA VAL A 13 4.63 -11.16 -3.05
C VAL A 13 4.83 -9.89 -3.87
N PHE A 14 4.25 -8.77 -3.42
CA PHE A 14 4.39 -7.49 -4.08
C PHE A 14 5.85 -7.02 -4.13
N LEU A 15 6.60 -7.12 -3.02
CA LEU A 15 8.01 -6.74 -3.00
C LEU A 15 8.86 -7.56 -3.98
N LYS A 16 8.65 -8.88 -4.02
CA LYS A 16 9.38 -9.77 -4.93
C LYS A 16 9.05 -9.45 -6.39
N ALA A 17 7.77 -9.25 -6.71
CA ALA A 17 7.34 -8.87 -8.06
C ALA A 17 7.90 -7.49 -8.47
N LEU A 18 7.84 -6.50 -7.58
CA LEU A 18 8.36 -5.16 -7.84
C LEU A 18 9.88 -5.17 -8.03
N ALA A 19 10.62 -5.95 -7.24
CA ALA A 19 12.07 -6.10 -7.39
C ALA A 19 12.42 -6.66 -8.78
N MET A 20 11.72 -7.69 -9.23
CA MET A 20 11.91 -8.25 -10.58
C MET A 20 11.58 -7.24 -11.68
N ALA A 21 10.46 -6.54 -11.57
CA ALA A 21 10.06 -5.51 -12.53
C ALA A 21 11.07 -4.36 -12.60
N ARG A 22 11.55 -3.88 -11.45
CA ARG A 22 12.58 -2.82 -11.36
C ARG A 22 13.90 -3.26 -11.98
N ASN A 23 14.28 -4.53 -11.81
CA ASN A 23 15.52 -5.04 -12.40
C ASN A 23 15.49 -4.97 -13.93
N VAL A 24 14.37 -5.39 -14.55
CA VAL A 24 14.20 -5.32 -16.01
C VAL A 24 14.13 -3.86 -16.49
N ALA A 25 13.36 -3.01 -15.81
CA ALA A 25 13.26 -1.59 -16.16
C ALA A 25 14.63 -0.89 -16.12
N ARG A 26 15.44 -1.18 -15.09
CA ARG A 26 16.78 -0.61 -14.95
C ARG A 26 17.69 -0.97 -16.12
N GLN A 27 17.58 -2.18 -16.68
CA GLN A 27 18.35 -2.60 -17.86
C GLN A 27 17.99 -1.79 -19.11
N ARG A 28 16.80 -1.18 -19.14
CA ARG A 28 16.31 -0.31 -20.22
C ARG A 28 16.50 1.19 -19.93
N GLY A 29 17.16 1.55 -18.83
CA GLY A 29 17.27 2.94 -18.38
C GLY A 29 15.98 3.53 -17.80
N GLU A 30 14.97 2.70 -17.54
CA GLU A 30 13.67 3.10 -16.98
C GLU A 30 13.66 2.99 -15.45
N ARG A 31 12.70 3.67 -14.81
CA ARG A 31 12.49 3.61 -13.35
C ARG A 31 11.03 3.32 -13.03
N ILE A 32 10.80 2.39 -12.10
CA ILE A 32 9.47 2.07 -11.58
C ILE A 32 9.37 2.58 -10.13
N ASN A 33 8.90 3.81 -9.98
CA ASN A 33 8.70 4.48 -8.68
C ASN A 33 7.39 5.30 -8.61
N GLY A 34 6.84 5.74 -9.74
CA GLY A 34 5.59 6.51 -9.81
C GLY A 34 4.31 5.67 -9.78
N PHE A 35 4.08 4.87 -8.74
CA PHE A 35 2.85 4.08 -8.60
C PHE A 35 2.13 4.36 -7.29
N THR A 36 0.86 3.94 -7.26
CA THR A 36 -0.01 4.10 -6.09
C THR A 36 -0.25 2.76 -5.38
N THR A 37 -0.12 2.76 -4.05
CA THR A 37 -0.52 1.67 -3.17
C THR A 37 -1.68 2.12 -2.26
N ALA A 38 -2.53 1.18 -1.87
CA ALA A 38 -3.53 1.42 -0.85
C ALA A 38 -3.65 0.18 0.05
N VAL A 39 -3.76 0.39 1.36
CA VAL A 39 -3.99 -0.67 2.34
C VAL A 39 -5.33 -0.42 3.02
N PHE A 40 -6.19 -1.44 3.01
CA PHE A 40 -7.49 -1.46 3.63
C PHE A 40 -7.45 -2.43 4.82
N ASP A 41 -7.56 -1.89 6.03
CA ASP A 41 -7.44 -2.69 7.26
C ASP A 41 -8.18 -2.00 8.42
N ILE A 42 -8.40 -2.69 9.53
CA ILE A 42 -9.04 -2.13 10.74
C ILE A 42 -8.03 -1.56 11.74
N GLN A 43 -6.74 -1.90 11.59
CA GLN A 43 -5.69 -1.51 12.53
C GLN A 43 -5.65 0.01 12.77
N ASN A 44 -5.34 0.41 14.00
CA ASN A 44 -5.09 1.81 14.28
C ASN A 44 -3.60 2.11 14.06
N LEU A 45 -3.28 2.92 13.04
CA LEU A 45 -1.91 3.33 12.74
C LEU A 45 -1.55 4.70 13.32
N GLY A 46 -2.49 5.36 14.00
CA GLY A 46 -2.34 6.74 14.48
C GLY A 46 -2.46 7.78 13.36
N ASP A 47 -2.24 9.05 13.72
CA ASP A 47 -2.46 10.19 12.83
C ASP A 47 -1.31 10.39 11.82
N ASP A 48 -0.07 10.06 12.19
CA ASP A 48 1.11 10.17 11.32
C ASP A 48 1.72 8.78 11.02
N TRP A 49 1.05 8.03 10.14
CA TRP A 49 1.53 6.74 9.65
C TRP A 49 2.51 6.86 8.47
N HIS A 50 2.87 8.08 8.04
CA HIS A 50 3.75 8.27 6.88
C HIS A 50 5.23 7.96 7.17
N LYS A 51 5.57 7.68 8.43
CA LYS A 51 6.92 7.36 8.87
C LYS A 51 6.99 5.92 9.38
N GLU A 52 8.20 5.37 9.37
CA GLU A 52 8.44 4.08 10.02
C GLU A 52 8.28 4.26 11.54
N PRO A 53 7.36 3.53 12.19
CA PRO A 53 7.12 3.69 13.62
C PRO A 53 8.30 3.15 14.47
N PRO A 54 8.45 3.59 15.72
CA PRO A 54 9.42 3.05 16.67
C PRO A 54 9.17 1.55 16.97
N LYS A 55 10.23 0.80 17.27
CA LYS A 55 10.13 -0.64 17.63
C LYS A 55 9.27 -0.92 18.86
N GLY A 56 9.12 0.06 19.76
CA GLY A 56 8.29 -0.07 20.96
C GLY A 56 6.78 0.04 20.68
N GLU A 57 6.39 0.47 19.49
CA GLU A 57 4.98 0.62 19.13
C GLU A 57 4.44 -0.62 18.40
N PRO A 58 3.23 -1.12 18.74
CA PRO A 58 2.66 -2.30 18.09
C PRO A 58 2.56 -2.18 16.57
N CYS A 59 2.30 -0.98 16.04
CA CYS A 59 2.19 -0.72 14.61
C CYS A 59 3.49 -1.01 13.84
N TYR A 60 4.65 -1.04 14.49
CA TYR A 60 5.91 -1.45 13.89
C TYR A 60 5.89 -2.86 13.28
N TYR A 61 5.12 -3.75 13.88
CA TYR A 61 5.00 -5.14 13.42
C TYR A 61 3.95 -5.32 12.32
N PHE A 62 3.17 -4.28 12.01
CA PHE A 62 2.24 -4.29 10.90
C PHE A 62 2.99 -4.11 9.57
N ARG A 63 3.36 -5.23 8.95
CA ARG A 63 4.14 -5.28 7.70
C ARG A 63 3.61 -4.38 6.57
N PRO A 64 2.29 -4.25 6.34
CA PRO A 64 1.76 -3.36 5.31
C PRO A 64 2.15 -1.89 5.51
N LEU A 65 2.22 -1.41 6.76
CA LEU A 65 2.66 -0.04 7.06
C LEU A 65 4.10 0.18 6.60
N LYS A 66 5.02 -0.60 7.16
CA LYS A 66 6.45 -0.48 6.84
C LYS A 66 6.75 -0.66 5.36
N THR A 67 6.07 -1.62 4.72
CA THR A 67 6.37 -2.02 3.34
C THR A 67 5.59 -1.19 2.34
N LEU A 68 4.27 -1.34 2.31
CA LEU A 68 3.42 -0.83 1.24
C LEU A 68 3.10 0.66 1.40
N LEU A 69 3.00 1.14 2.64
CA LEU A 69 2.64 2.53 2.92
C LEU A 69 3.86 3.46 2.99
N VAL A 70 4.98 2.99 3.55
CA VAL A 70 6.18 3.82 3.75
C VAL A 70 7.24 3.49 2.69
N ARG A 71 7.96 2.38 2.82
CA ARG A 71 9.20 2.13 2.05
C ARG A 71 9.00 2.10 0.54
N THR A 72 7.93 1.50 0.06
CA THR A 72 7.81 1.24 -1.40
C THR A 72 7.51 2.52 -2.20
N VAL A 73 6.97 3.55 -1.54
CA VAL A 73 6.57 4.81 -2.16
C VAL A 73 7.53 5.96 -1.88
N GLN A 74 8.53 5.77 -1.01
CA GLN A 74 9.53 6.79 -0.65
C GLN A 74 10.23 7.42 -1.87
N ASP A 75 10.45 6.64 -2.93
CA ASP A 75 11.17 7.10 -4.14
C ASP A 75 10.27 7.78 -5.20
N GLY A 76 9.06 8.22 -4.84
CA GLY A 76 8.17 9.02 -5.71
C GLY A 76 6.77 8.44 -5.95
N GLY A 77 6.38 7.41 -5.21
CA GLY A 77 5.03 6.83 -5.27
C GLY A 77 4.06 7.55 -4.33
N ARG A 78 2.82 7.06 -4.28
CA ARG A 78 1.82 7.49 -3.29
C ARG A 78 1.23 6.29 -2.59
N SER A 79 0.95 6.43 -1.30
CA SER A 79 0.27 5.41 -0.52
C SER A 79 -0.96 6.00 0.16
N TYR A 80 -1.96 5.15 0.37
CA TYR A 80 -3.19 5.50 1.07
C TYR A 80 -3.50 4.43 2.10
N TYR A 81 -3.87 4.86 3.30
CA TYR A 81 -4.41 3.97 4.32
C TYR A 81 -5.91 4.25 4.50
N ILE A 82 -6.72 3.21 4.32
CA ILE A 82 -8.17 3.30 4.51
C ILE A 82 -8.50 2.39 5.69
N ARG A 83 -8.80 3.01 6.82
CA ARG A 83 -9.17 2.30 8.03
C ARG A 83 -10.66 1.96 8.02
N GLY A 84 -11.02 0.69 8.19
CA GLY A 84 -12.40 0.26 8.32
C GLY A 84 -12.63 -1.19 7.90
N PHE A 85 -13.83 -1.72 8.19
CA PHE A 85 -14.20 -3.07 7.78
C PHE A 85 -14.29 -3.18 6.26
N HIS A 86 -13.80 -4.29 5.69
CA HIS A 86 -13.87 -4.51 4.23
C HIS A 86 -15.29 -4.50 3.68
N ARG A 87 -16.27 -4.94 4.48
CA ARG A 87 -17.70 -4.88 4.14
C ARG A 87 -18.19 -3.45 3.86
N GLU A 88 -17.48 -2.44 4.39
CA GLU A 88 -17.79 -1.02 4.17
C GLU A 88 -16.82 -0.41 3.16
N THR A 89 -15.52 -0.68 3.29
CA THR A 89 -14.50 0.01 2.50
C THR A 89 -14.48 -0.46 1.05
N PHE A 90 -14.71 -1.75 0.77
CA PHE A 90 -14.70 -2.28 -0.60
C PHE A 90 -15.92 -1.81 -1.42
N PRO A 91 -17.18 -1.93 -0.94
CA PRO A 91 -18.33 -1.41 -1.69
C PRO A 91 -18.30 0.10 -1.89
N ASN A 92 -17.81 0.87 -0.90
CA ASN A 92 -17.67 2.32 -1.03
C ASN A 92 -16.63 2.71 -2.08
N LEU A 93 -15.50 2.00 -2.14
CA LEU A 93 -14.52 2.20 -3.21
C LEU A 93 -15.15 1.94 -4.58
N TRP A 94 -15.83 0.80 -4.73
CA TRP A 94 -16.51 0.42 -5.96
C TRP A 94 -17.51 1.49 -6.42
N LYS A 95 -18.39 1.94 -5.53
CA LYS A 95 -19.38 2.99 -5.84
C LYS A 95 -18.70 4.28 -6.32
N LYS A 96 -17.68 4.74 -5.61
CA LYS A 96 -16.94 5.96 -5.98
C LYS A 96 -16.20 5.84 -7.31
N VAL A 97 -15.71 4.65 -7.65
CA VAL A 97 -15.08 4.39 -8.94
C VAL A 97 -16.14 4.48 -10.05
N LEU A 98 -17.31 3.86 -9.88
CA LEU A 98 -18.39 3.94 -10.87
C LEU A 98 -18.90 5.36 -11.09
N GLU A 99 -19.17 6.11 -10.02
CA GLU A 99 -19.59 7.52 -10.08
C GLU A 99 -18.58 8.37 -10.88
N ARG A 100 -17.28 8.07 -10.77
CA ARG A 100 -16.24 8.82 -11.47
C ARG A 100 -16.03 8.38 -12.92
N LEU A 101 -16.49 7.19 -13.28
CA LEU A 101 -16.42 6.65 -14.64
C LEU A 101 -17.69 6.93 -15.46
N GLY A 102 -18.68 7.62 -14.89
CA GLY A 102 -19.91 8.01 -15.60
C GLY A 102 -21.05 7.01 -15.49
N GLY A 103 -21.10 6.23 -14.40
CA GLY A 103 -22.33 5.59 -13.94
C GLY A 103 -23.32 6.60 -13.36
#